data_AF-A0A1I6U3H6-F1
#
_entry.id   AF-A0A1I6U3H6-F1
#
_cell.length_a   1.000
_cell.length_b   1.000
_cell.length_c   1.000
_cell.angle_alpha   90.00
_cell.angle_beta   90.00
_cell.angle_gamma   90.00
#
_symmetry.space_group_name_H-M   'P 1'
#
loop_
_entity.id
_entity.type
_entity.pdbx_description
1 polymer ?
#
loop_
_entity_poly.entity_id
_entity_poly.type
_entity_poly.pdbx_seq_one_letter_code
_entity_poly.pdbx_strand_id
1 'polypeptide(L)' 'MHFTVTARLSARRFAYQHASVLTALDQGMSLIAAGMAEVTITDGSGEARTPAALYQSLFGAPGPLRRRPAPAQAQAQAA' A
#
# COMPACT_ATOMS: atom_id res chain seq x y z
N MET A 1 -16.11 7.30 3.51
CA MET A 1 -14.65 7.16 3.54
C MET A 1 -14.06 8.36 2.81
N HIS A 2 -13.03 8.98 3.39
CA HIS A 2 -12.38 10.16 2.84
C HIS A 2 -10.89 9.88 2.71
N PHE A 3 -10.28 10.34 1.63
CA PHE A 3 -8.86 10.20 1.36
C PHE A 3 -8.29 11.56 0.98
N THR A 4 -7.12 11.88 1.51
CA THR A 4 -6.37 13.08 1.15
C THR A 4 -5.07 12.68 0.48
N VAL A 5 -4.88 13.09 -0.77
CA VAL A 5 -3.62 12.95 -1.49
C VAL A 5 -2.83 14.23 -1.29
N THR A 6 -1.64 14.12 -0.73
CA THR A 6 -0.70 15.24 -0.59
C THR A 6 0.51 15.02 -1.47
N ALA A 7 1.09 16.11 -1.98
CA ALA A 7 2.30 16.08 -2.79
C ALA A 7 3.05 17.40 -2.66
N ARG A 8 4.35 17.40 -3.00
CA ARG A 8 5.21 18.57 -2.93
C ARG A 8 5.90 18.84 -4.28
N LEU A 9 5.93 20.11 -4.66
CA LEU A 9 6.76 20.63 -5.74
C LEU A 9 7.61 21.77 -5.19
N SER A 10 8.93 21.57 -5.12
CA SER A 10 9.84 22.51 -4.47
C SER A 10 9.38 22.85 -3.04
N ALA A 11 9.12 24.12 -2.71
CA ALA A 11 8.63 24.53 -1.38
C ALA A 11 7.10 24.49 -1.23
N ARG A 12 6.34 24.13 -2.29
CA ARG A 12 4.87 24.18 -2.28
C ARG A 12 4.28 22.80 -2.04
N ARG A 13 3.29 22.74 -1.13
CA ARG A 13 2.50 21.53 -0.87
C ARG A 13 1.11 21.66 -1.49
N PHE A 14 0.61 20.55 -2.00
CA PHE A 14 -0.72 20.43 -2.58
C PHE A 14 -1.48 19.35 -1.84
N ALA A 15 -2.81 19.51 -1.73
CA ALA A 15 -3.69 18.55 -1.09
C ALA A 15 -4.98 18.40 -1.92
N TYR A 16 -5.38 17.16 -2.18
CA TYR A 16 -6.56 16.81 -2.97
C TYR A 16 -7.42 15.84 -2.17
N GLN A 17 -8.73 16.10 -2.13
CA GLN A 17 -9.67 15.27 -1.39
C GLN A 17 -10.44 14.35 -2.34
N HIS A 18 -10.61 13.09 -1.91
CA HIS A 18 -11.29 12.06 -2.68
C HIS A 18 -12.22 11.25 -1.80
N ALA A 19 -13.37 10.84 -2.35
CA ALA A 19 -14.32 9.95 -1.68
C ALA A 19 -14.06 8.46 -1.95
N SER A 20 -13.06 8.14 -2.78
CA SER A 20 -12.73 6.78 -3.21
C SER A 20 -11.23 6.53 -3.11
N VAL A 21 -10.87 5.33 -2.66
CA VAL A 21 -9.48 4.88 -2.58
C VAL A 21 -8.85 4.74 -3.96
N LEU A 22 -9.62 4.32 -4.97
CA LEU A 22 -9.12 4.10 -6.32
C LEU A 22 -8.81 5.43 -7.01
N THR A 23 -9.67 6.45 -6.84
CA THR A 23 -9.41 7.78 -7.42
C THR A 23 -8.27 8.51 -6.70
N ALA A 24 -8.14 8.33 -5.38
CA ALA A 24 -6.99 8.82 -4.63
C ALA A 24 -5.68 8.16 -5.09
N LEU A 25 -5.71 6.84 -5.34
CA LEU A 25 -4.55 6.09 -5.84
C LEU A 25 -4.16 6.54 -7.25
N ASP A 26 -5.12 6.64 -8.17
CA ASP A 26 -4.89 7.10 -9.54
C ASP A 26 -4.28 8.52 -9.57
N GLN A 27 -4.83 9.44 -8.76
CA GLN A 27 -4.28 10.79 -8.59
C GLN A 27 -2.85 10.74 -8.02
N GLY A 28 -2.60 9.92 -7.00
CA GLY A 28 -1.27 9.75 -6.41
C GLY A 28 -0.24 9.24 -7.42
N MET A 29 -0.61 8.25 -8.24
CA MET A 29 0.26 7.72 -9.30
C MET A 29 0.53 8.78 -10.38
N SER A 30 -0.49 9.54 -10.77
CA SER A 30 -0.34 10.65 -11.73
C SER A 30 0.62 11.73 -11.22
N LEU A 31 0.55 12.08 -9.93
CA LEU A 31 1.47 13.04 -9.30
C LEU A 31 2.91 12.51 -9.25
N ILE A 32 3.12 11.22 -8.96
CA ILE A 32 4.45 10.60 -9.03
C ILE A 32 4.98 10.68 -10.47
N ALA A 33 4.17 10.31 -11.46
CA ALA A 33 4.56 10.36 -12.87
C ALA A 33 4.89 11.79 -13.34
N ALA A 34 4.23 12.79 -12.77
CA ALA A 34 4.52 14.21 -13.00
C ALA A 34 5.79 14.71 -12.28
N GLY A 35 6.50 13.86 -11.56
CA GLY A 35 7.74 14.21 -10.86
C GLY A 35 7.54 14.91 -9.51
N MET A 36 6.34 14.82 -8.93
CA MET A 36 6.07 15.39 -7.61
C MET A 36 6.75 14.57 -6.51
N ALA A 37 7.26 15.26 -5.49
CA ALA A 37 7.89 14.64 -4.33
C ALA A 37 6.88 14.39 -3.19
N GLU A 38 7.25 13.51 -2.25
CA GLU A 38 6.50 13.27 -1.00
C GLU A 38 5.01 12.94 -1.21
N VAL A 39 4.69 12.25 -2.31
CA VAL A 39 3.30 11.89 -2.60
C VAL A 39 2.80 10.87 -1.57
N THR A 40 1.76 11.25 -0.83
CA THR A 40 1.21 10.45 0.28
C THR A 40 -0.31 10.45 0.23
N ILE A 41 -0.93 9.31 0.49
CA ILE A 41 -2.38 9.13 0.58
C ILE A 41 -2.73 8.86 2.04
N THR A 42 -3.49 9.75 2.65
CA THR A 42 -4.00 9.62 4.03
C THR A 42 -5.47 9.23 3.99
N ASP A 43 -5.85 8.15 4.66
CA ASP A 43 -7.26 7.77 4.78
C ASP A 43 -7.99 8.48 5.95
N GLY A 44 -9.29 8.24 6.08
CA GLY A 44 -10.13 8.87 7.10
C GLY A 44 -9.80 8.48 8.54
N SER A 45 -8.96 7.46 8.75
CA SER A 45 -8.42 7.10 10.08
C SER A 45 -7.13 7.85 10.41
N GLY A 46 -6.57 8.58 9.44
CA GLY A 46 -5.29 9.26 9.55
C GLY A 46 -4.10 8.39 9.11
N GLU A 47 -4.33 7.17 8.62
CA GLU A 47 -3.24 6.32 8.16
C GLU A 47 -2.69 6.82 6.82
N ALA A 48 -1.41 7.16 6.81
CA ALA A 48 -0.71 7.70 5.65
C ALA A 48 0.16 6.63 4.98
N ARG A 49 -0.01 6.43 3.67
CA ARG A 49 0.77 5.48 2.86
C ARG A 49 1.23 6.13 1.57
N THR A 50 2.36 5.66 1.02
CA THR A 50 2.74 6.02 -0.35
C THR A 50 1.80 5.36 -1.36
N PRO A 51 1.60 5.92 -2.56
CA PRO A 51 0.79 5.28 -3.61
C PRO A 51 1.22 3.85 -3.92
N ALA A 52 2.53 3.58 -3.97
CA ALA A 52 3.06 2.24 -4.21
C ALA A 52 2.71 1.25 -3.08
N ALA A 53 2.84 1.66 -1.81
CA ALA A 53 2.48 0.82 -0.68
C ALA A 53 0.97 0.52 -0.66
N LEU A 54 0.14 1.52 -0.96
CA LEU A 54 -1.31 1.33 -1.07
C LEU A 54 -1.67 0.41 -2.24
N TYR A 55 -1.05 0.58 -3.40
CA TYR A 55 -1.24 -0.32 -4.55
C TYR A 55 -0.94 -1.77 -4.16
N GLN A 56 0.20 -2.01 -3.50
CA GLN A 56 0.57 -3.35 -3.05
C GLN A 56 -0.38 -3.91 -1.99
N SER A 57 -0.93 -3.07 -1.11
CA SER A 57 -1.94 -3.52 -0.15
C SER A 57 -3.26 -3.93 -0.81
N LEU A 58 -3.64 -3.29 -1.92
CA LEU A 58 -4.92 -3.53 -2.59
C LEU A 58 -4.83 -4.65 -3.64
N PHE A 59 -3.71 -4.73 -4.35
CA PHE A 59 -3.54 -5.57 -5.53
C PHE A 59 -2.32 -6.50 -5.46
N GLY A 60 -1.47 -6.34 -4.44
CA GLY A 60 -0.33 -7.22 -4.26
C GLY A 60 -0.78 -8.64 -3.97
N ALA A 61 -0.13 -9.62 -4.58
CA ALA A 61 -0.36 -11.01 -4.24
C ALA A 61 -0.01 -11.23 -2.75
N PRO A 62 -0.81 -11.98 -1.99
CA PRO A 62 -0.34 -12.49 -0.72
C PRO A 62 0.92 -13.30 -1.05
N GLY A 63 2.07 -12.84 -0.54
CA GLY A 63 3.35 -13.53 -0.75
C GLY A 63 3.21 -15.02 -0.42
N PRO A 64 4.09 -15.89 -0.96
CA PRO A 64 3.95 -17.33 -0.77
C PRO A 64 3.78 -17.61 0.71
N LEU A 65 2.60 -18.10 1.08
CA LEU A 65 2.30 -18.60 2.42
C LEU A 65 3.52 -19.42 2.81
N ARG A 66 4.23 -19.03 3.87
CA ARG A 66 5.31 -19.84 4.43
C ARG A 66 4.76 -21.26 4.50
N ARG A 67 5.27 -22.17 3.65
CA ARG A 67 4.88 -23.58 3.70
C ARG A 67 5.15 -24.01 5.14
N ARG A 68 4.07 -24.26 5.89
CA ARG A 68 4.15 -24.86 7.21
C ARG A 68 4.93 -26.17 7.00
N PRO A 69 6.10 -26.36 7.64
CA PRO A 69 6.81 -27.62 7.49
C PRO A 69 5.86 -28.73 7.93
N ALA A 70 5.68 -29.74 7.08
CA ALA A 70 4.90 -30.92 7.41
C ALA A 70 5.45 -31.51 8.72
N PRO A 71 4.58 -31.98 9.64
CA PRO A 71 5.07 -32.67 10.83
C PRO A 71 5.93 -33.83 10.37
N ALA A 72 7.19 -33.85 10.82
CA ALA A 72 8.07 -34.98 10.62
C ALA A 72 7.34 -36.22 11.13
N GLN A 73 7.05 -37.16 10.24
CA GLN A 73 6.68 -38.52 10.62
C GLN A 73 7.90 -39.10 11.34
N ALA A 74 7.95 -38.88 12.65
CA ALA A 74 8.89 -39.54 13.54
C ALA A 74 8.53 -41.02 13.54
N GLN A 75 9.22 -41.74 12.66
CA GLN A 75 9.79 -43.05 12.91
C GLN A 75 8.81 -44.06 13.52
N ALA A 76 8.13 -44.76 12.61
CA ALA A 76 8.01 -46.19 12.73
C ALA A 76 9.41 -46.78 12.91
N GLN A 77 9.71 -47.32 14.10
CA GLN A 77 10.63 -48.44 14.39
C GLN A 77 11.01 -48.38 15.88
N ALA A 78 10.31 -49.14 16.72
CA ALA A 78 10.87 -49.90 17.85
C ALA A 78 9.74 -50.45 18.73
N ALA A 79 9.39 -51.72 18.51
CA ALA A 79 9.14 -52.75 19.52
C ALA A 79 8.81 -54.08 18.83
#